data_AF-A0A5M5Q2T1-F1
#
_entry.id   AF-A0A5M5Q2T1-F1
#
_cell.length_a   1.000
_cell.length_b   1.000
_cell.length_c   1.000
_cell.angle_alpha   90.00
_cell.angle_beta   90.00
_cell.angle_gamma   90.00
#
_symmetry.space_group_name_H-M   'P 1'
#
loop_
_entity.id
_entity.type
_entity.pdbx_description
1 polymer ?
#
loop_
_entity_poly.entity_id
_entity_poly.type
_entity_poly.pdbx_seq_one_letter_code
_entity_poly.pdbx_strand_id
1 'polypeptide(L)'
;MKATKKCQFCGKPFVTRSGMQRYCSEACQAEAKRARTVQKNNLFKVVRPLMEIQHQEYLTFSKAATLMGCSRQYVYKLVALGKLKASRISSRMAFIRKADIERMLEGNPYHRVLPGSTSASRKPAPSSLPAKKEKREKETDEVMDFYSGEEVMTLYKVKLSWLYTTAKRNRIPICRIAGKNYYSKKHIDDFFGVSVDISRITDWLLTKEAEELFGMKPSALRAYVYRHKIPTKREYGRTYYSKSHLDELRRTDLVNDERYYTVEQIKQIYGLSSANICHIVKVKHIEKIKVGVKNLLLRSDVERVMAERNK
;
A
#
# COMPACT_ATOMS: atom_id res chain seq x y z
N MET A 1 7.49 7.13 43.13
CA MET A 1 8.69 7.90 42.72
C MET A 1 8.35 8.76 41.51
N LYS A 2 8.67 10.07 41.53
CA LYS A 2 8.41 10.93 40.36
C LYS A 2 9.48 10.63 39.29
N ALA A 3 9.07 10.25 38.09
CA ALA A 3 9.99 9.92 37.00
C ALA A 3 10.72 11.18 36.49
N THR A 4 12.05 11.11 36.40
CA THR A 4 12.89 12.14 35.79
C THR A 4 13.16 11.78 34.33
N LYS A 5 13.04 12.76 33.42
CA LYS A 5 13.37 12.61 31.99
C LYS A 5 14.29 13.74 31.54
N LYS A 6 15.05 13.51 30.47
CA LYS A 6 15.84 14.56 29.81
C LYS A 6 14.98 15.31 28.81
N CYS A 7 15.06 16.64 28.81
CA CYS A 7 14.36 17.49 27.84
C CYS A 7 14.91 17.25 26.43
N GLN A 8 14.04 17.02 25.44
CA GLN A 8 14.44 16.78 24.05
C GLN A 8 15.05 18.00 23.35
N PHE A 9 14.96 19.20 23.95
CA PHE A 9 15.51 20.42 23.38
C PHE A 9 16.81 20.84 24.07
N CYS A 10 16.75 21.13 25.37
CA CYS A 10 17.91 21.65 26.11
C CYS A 10 18.73 20.57 26.84
N GLY A 11 18.32 19.30 26.77
CA GLY A 11 19.04 18.17 27.40
C GLY A 11 18.96 18.09 28.93
N LYS A 12 18.45 19.12 29.61
CA LYS A 12 18.39 19.19 31.07
C LYS A 12 17.44 18.12 31.65
N PRO A 13 17.79 17.46 32.76
CA PRO A 13 16.89 16.56 33.47
C PRO A 13 15.76 17.36 34.13
N PHE A 14 14.53 16.86 34.05
CA PHE A 14 13.36 17.47 34.67
C PHE A 14 12.39 16.39 35.18
N VAL A 15 11.60 16.76 36.19
CA VAL A 15 10.57 15.89 36.76
C VAL A 15 9.31 15.98 35.91
N THR A 16 8.85 14.85 35.37
CA THR A 16 7.65 14.85 34.51
C THR A 16 6.37 14.85 35.34
N ARG A 17 5.40 15.70 34.97
CA ARG A 17 4.05 15.70 35.56
C ARG A 17 3.14 14.66 34.89
N SER A 18 3.43 14.30 33.63
CA SER A 18 2.73 13.29 32.84
C SER A 18 3.74 12.43 32.07
N GLY A 19 3.44 11.15 31.89
CA GLY A 19 4.27 10.24 31.09
C GLY A 19 4.52 10.72 29.65
N MET A 20 3.65 11.57 29.11
CA MET A 20 3.72 12.11 27.75
C MET A 20 4.58 13.38 27.64
N GLN A 21 5.02 13.98 28.76
CA GLN A 21 5.77 15.23 28.76
C GLN A 21 7.20 15.01 28.23
N ARG A 22 7.56 15.72 27.15
CA ARG A 22 8.85 15.58 26.43
C ARG A 22 9.82 16.74 26.66
N TYR A 23 9.35 17.85 27.19
CA TYR A 23 10.12 19.08 27.40
C TYR A 23 9.99 19.59 28.83
N CYS A 24 11.03 20.25 29.32
CA CYS A 24 11.06 20.79 30.69
C CYS A 24 10.18 22.04 30.87
N SER A 25 9.91 22.80 29.81
CA SER A 25 9.07 24.00 29.83
C SER A 25 8.37 24.23 28.49
N GLU A 26 7.33 25.07 28.51
CA GLU A 26 6.64 25.51 27.29
C GLU A 26 7.57 26.27 26.34
N ALA A 27 8.54 27.02 26.88
CA ALA A 27 9.57 27.71 26.10
C ALA A 27 10.41 26.70 25.29
N CYS A 28 10.93 25.65 25.92
CA CYS A 28 11.68 24.59 25.23
C CYS A 28 10.83 23.85 24.19
N GLN A 29 9.53 23.68 24.45
CA GLN A 29 8.61 23.09 23.47
C GLN A 29 8.39 24.01 22.26
N ALA A 30 8.24 25.32 22.47
CA ALA A 30 8.09 26.32 21.42
C ALA A 30 9.36 26.44 20.57
N GLU A 31 10.54 26.46 21.21
CA GLU A 31 11.83 26.52 20.54
C GLU A 31 12.11 25.25 19.73
N ALA A 32 11.83 24.06 20.28
CA ALA A 32 11.91 22.81 19.53
C ALA A 32 11.00 22.80 18.29
N LYS A 33 9.80 23.39 18.40
CA LYS A 33 8.88 23.55 17.26
C LYS A 33 9.45 24.51 16.22
N ARG A 34 10.00 25.66 16.63
CA ARG A 34 10.66 26.64 15.75
C ARG A 34 11.86 26.03 15.02
N ALA A 35 12.75 25.36 15.74
CA ALA A 35 13.94 24.71 15.18
C ALA A 35 13.58 23.67 14.11
N ARG A 36 12.55 22.84 14.36
CA ARG A 36 12.04 21.88 13.36
C ARG A 36 11.48 22.56 12.12
N THR A 37 10.78 23.68 12.26
CA THR A 37 10.25 24.45 11.12
C THR A 37 11.37 25.09 10.32
N VAL A 38 12.38 25.67 10.98
CA VAL A 38 13.56 26.26 10.31
C VAL A 38 14.34 25.20 9.55
N GLN A 39 14.58 24.03 10.15
CA GLN A 39 15.28 22.92 9.49
C GLN A 39 14.53 22.43 8.25
N LYS A 40 13.19 22.29 8.32
CA LYS A 40 12.34 21.96 7.17
C LYS A 40 12.40 23.02 6.08
N ASN A 41 12.32 24.29 6.46
CA ASN A 41 12.38 25.41 5.51
C ASN A 41 13.75 25.52 4.83
N ASN A 42 14.84 25.27 5.56
CA ASN A 42 16.20 25.29 5.00
C ASN A 42 16.39 24.16 3.99
N LEU A 43 15.92 22.94 4.30
CA LEU A 43 15.93 21.84 3.33
C LEU A 43 15.14 22.20 2.06
N PHE A 44 13.96 22.81 2.22
CA PHE A 44 13.12 23.22 1.11
C PHE A 44 13.76 24.33 0.26
N LYS A 45 14.47 25.28 0.89
CA LYS A 45 15.21 26.34 0.20
C LYS A 45 16.39 25.82 -0.63
N VAL A 46 17.03 24.73 -0.21
CA VAL A 46 18.15 24.12 -0.95
C VAL A 46 17.66 23.27 -2.13
N VAL A 47 16.50 22.61 -2.00
CA VAL A 47 15.98 21.70 -3.04
C VAL A 47 15.19 22.44 -4.13
N ARG A 48 14.51 23.55 -3.79
CA ARG A 48 13.68 24.31 -4.75
C ARG A 48 14.44 24.80 -6.00
N PRO A 49 15.69 25.32 -5.89
CA PRO A 49 16.47 25.74 -7.06
C PRO A 49 16.83 24.58 -7.99
N LEU A 50 17.01 23.35 -7.49
CA LEU A 50 17.36 22.20 -8.31
C LEU A 50 16.20 21.75 -9.20
N MET A 51 14.97 21.79 -8.67
CA MET A 51 13.76 21.48 -9.44
C MET A 51 13.51 22.51 -10.55
N GLU A 52 13.72 23.80 -10.27
CA GLU A 52 13.54 24.86 -11.27
C GLU A 52 14.60 24.80 -12.39
N ILE A 53 15.80 24.30 -12.12
CA ILE A 53 16.86 24.14 -13.12
C ILE A 53 16.57 22.95 -14.05
N GLN A 54 15.95 21.87 -13.57
CA GLN A 54 15.69 20.68 -14.38
C GLN A 54 14.71 20.91 -15.54
N HIS A 55 13.78 21.86 -15.39
CA HIS A 55 12.76 22.19 -16.39
C HIS A 55 13.19 23.30 -17.37
N GLN A 56 14.36 23.91 -17.18
CA GLN A 56 14.86 24.94 -18.09
C GLN A 56 15.63 24.33 -19.25
N GLU A 57 15.23 24.64 -20.48
CA GLU A 57 15.91 24.17 -21.70
C GLU A 57 17.25 24.88 -21.94
N TYR A 58 17.34 26.15 -21.55
CA TYR A 58 18.52 27.00 -21.70
C TYR A 58 19.12 27.32 -20.34
N LEU A 59 20.36 26.90 -20.13
CA LEU A 59 21.05 27.00 -18.85
C LEU A 59 22.22 27.98 -18.95
N THR A 60 22.39 28.81 -17.94
CA THR A 60 23.63 29.55 -17.76
C THR A 60 24.75 28.58 -17.33
N PHE A 61 26.01 28.99 -17.49
CA PHE A 61 27.16 28.16 -17.13
C PHE A 61 27.15 27.72 -15.65
N SER A 62 26.67 28.58 -14.75
CA SER A 62 26.49 28.23 -13.33
C SER A 62 25.40 27.18 -13.13
N LYS A 63 24.24 27.34 -13.77
CA LYS A 63 23.13 26.37 -13.68
C LYS A 63 23.50 25.02 -14.31
N ALA A 64 24.22 25.03 -15.44
CA ALA A 64 24.73 23.83 -16.08
C ALA A 64 25.73 23.08 -15.19
N ALA A 65 26.61 23.80 -14.48
CA ALA A 65 27.53 23.21 -13.51
C ALA A 65 26.79 22.54 -12.35
N THR A 66 25.77 23.21 -11.79
CA THR A 66 24.90 22.64 -10.76
C THR A 66 24.15 21.40 -11.24
N LEU A 67 23.61 21.43 -12.47
CA LEU A 67 22.88 20.31 -13.06
C LEU A 67 23.78 19.08 -13.28
N MET A 68 25.00 19.29 -13.77
CA MET A 68 25.98 18.22 -13.97
C MET A 68 26.68 17.77 -12.69
N GLY A 69 26.52 18.50 -11.58
CA GLY A 69 27.24 18.24 -10.34
C GLY A 69 28.75 18.49 -10.43
N CYS A 70 29.19 19.44 -11.26
CA CYS A 70 30.61 19.74 -11.49
C CYS A 70 30.95 21.22 -11.23
N SER A 71 32.24 21.58 -11.27
CA SER A 71 32.65 22.97 -11.07
C SER A 71 32.36 23.82 -12.31
N ARG A 72 32.04 25.11 -12.11
CA ARG A 72 31.81 26.06 -13.21
C ARG A 72 33.01 26.15 -14.16
N GLN A 73 34.24 26.04 -13.62
CA GLN A 73 35.47 26.03 -14.41
C GLN A 73 35.55 24.82 -15.34
N TYR A 74 35.08 23.65 -14.90
CA TYR A 74 35.05 22.45 -15.74
C TYR A 74 34.11 22.63 -16.93
N VAL A 75 32.95 23.27 -16.74
CA VAL A 75 32.03 23.60 -17.82
C VAL A 75 32.69 24.54 -18.84
N TYR A 76 33.40 25.58 -18.39
CA TYR A 76 34.18 26.45 -19.29
C TYR A 76 35.22 25.66 -20.08
N LYS A 77 35.92 24.72 -19.43
CA LYS A 77 36.90 23.85 -20.09
C LYS A 77 36.24 22.98 -21.17
N LEU A 78 35.09 22.38 -20.89
CA LEU A 78 34.36 21.54 -21.87
C LEU A 78 33.93 22.34 -23.11
N VAL A 79 33.47 23.57 -22.90
CA VAL A 79 33.09 24.47 -24.01
C VAL A 79 34.32 24.92 -24.80
N ALA A 80 35.41 25.29 -24.12
CA ALA A 80 36.66 25.70 -24.78
C ALA A 80 37.30 24.56 -25.60
N LEU A 81 37.17 23.32 -25.13
CA LEU A 81 37.61 22.12 -25.87
C LEU A 81 36.66 21.72 -27.01
N GLY A 82 35.54 22.42 -27.20
CA GLY A 82 34.52 22.11 -28.22
C GLY A 82 33.71 20.86 -27.94
N LYS A 83 33.84 20.25 -26.76
CA LYS A 83 33.08 19.04 -26.36
C LYS A 83 31.63 19.35 -25.99
N LEU A 84 31.38 20.53 -25.46
CA LEU A 84 30.05 21.01 -25.11
C LEU A 84 29.70 22.24 -25.94
N LYS A 85 28.57 22.18 -26.66
CA LYS A 85 28.09 23.32 -27.45
C LYS A 85 27.49 24.38 -26.53
N ALA A 86 27.86 25.63 -26.77
CA ALA A 86 27.31 26.79 -26.07
C ALA A 86 27.03 27.91 -27.07
N SER A 87 25.94 28.65 -26.86
CA SER A 87 25.55 29.80 -27.68
C SER A 87 25.86 31.09 -26.94
N ARG A 88 26.62 31.99 -27.58
CA ARG A 88 26.93 33.32 -27.04
C ARG A 88 25.95 34.33 -27.64
N ILE A 89 25.13 34.93 -26.79
CA ILE A 89 24.13 35.94 -27.20
C ILE A 89 24.70 37.35 -27.00
N SER A 90 25.56 37.55 -25.99
CA SER A 90 26.20 38.82 -25.69
C SER A 90 27.60 38.59 -25.10
N SER A 91 28.40 39.67 -24.97
CA SER A 91 29.74 39.61 -24.37
C SER A 91 29.74 39.05 -22.95
N ARG A 92 28.66 39.29 -22.20
CA ARG A 92 28.48 38.82 -20.82
C ARG A 92 27.58 37.60 -20.68
N MET A 93 26.93 37.15 -21.77
CA MET A 93 25.84 36.18 -21.69
C MET A 93 26.01 35.05 -22.70
N ALA A 94 26.14 33.83 -22.16
CA ALA A 94 26.23 32.60 -22.92
C ALA A 94 25.37 31.53 -22.25
N PHE A 95 24.68 30.74 -23.08
CA PHE A 95 23.77 29.69 -22.65
C PHE A 95 24.20 28.34 -23.24
N ILE A 96 23.86 27.28 -22.51
CA ILE A 96 24.04 25.89 -22.90
C ILE A 96 22.65 25.27 -22.96
N ARG A 97 22.32 24.58 -24.06
CA ARG A 97 21.06 23.84 -24.12
C ARG A 97 21.21 22.56 -23.31
N LYS A 98 20.18 22.21 -22.54
CA LYS A 98 20.15 20.96 -21.77
C LYS A 98 20.37 19.74 -22.68
N ALA A 99 19.73 19.71 -23.85
CA ALA A 99 19.91 18.67 -24.87
C ALA A 99 21.38 18.52 -25.35
N ASP A 100 22.17 19.61 -25.33
CA ASP A 100 23.58 19.53 -25.73
C ASP A 100 24.43 18.85 -24.64
N ILE A 101 24.04 18.99 -23.37
CA ILE A 101 24.64 18.27 -22.24
C ILE A 101 24.28 16.79 -22.33
N GLU A 102 23.00 16.46 -22.54
CA GLU A 102 22.50 15.09 -22.66
C GLU A 102 23.19 14.36 -23.82
N ARG A 103 23.25 14.99 -25.01
CA ARG A 103 23.94 14.43 -26.18
C ARG A 103 25.44 14.24 -25.96
N MET A 104 26.09 15.14 -25.21
CA MET A 104 27.50 14.98 -24.85
C MET A 104 27.71 13.77 -23.92
N LEU A 105 26.80 13.56 -22.96
CA LEU A 105 26.87 12.42 -22.02
C LEU A 105 26.59 11.09 -22.73
N GLU A 106 25.59 11.05 -23.60
CA GLU A 106 25.24 9.88 -24.40
C GLU A 106 26.37 9.48 -25.36
N GLY A 107 27.02 10.46 -25.99
CA GLY A 107 28.15 10.22 -26.88
C GLY A 107 29.45 9.81 -26.18
N ASN A 108 29.53 9.87 -24.85
CA ASN A 108 30.75 9.55 -24.10
C ASN A 108 30.43 8.66 -22.87
N PRO A 109 30.02 7.40 -23.12
CA PRO A 109 29.71 6.45 -22.06
C PRO A 109 30.94 6.17 -21.19
N TYR A 110 30.71 5.81 -19.93
CA TYR A 110 31.81 5.50 -19.01
C TYR A 110 32.54 4.24 -19.46
N HIS A 111 33.81 4.39 -19.83
CA HIS A 111 34.71 3.26 -20.02
C HIS A 111 35.52 3.06 -18.75
N ARG A 112 35.41 1.86 -18.16
CA ARG A 112 36.18 1.47 -16.98
C ARG A 112 37.66 1.50 -17.32
N VAL A 113 38.37 2.51 -16.86
CA VAL A 113 39.83 2.56 -16.94
C VAL A 113 40.38 1.63 -15.87
N LEU A 114 40.86 0.47 -16.29
CA LEU A 114 41.67 -0.39 -15.42
C LEU A 114 43.03 0.29 -15.23
N PRO A 115 43.52 0.46 -13.99
CA PRO A 115 44.86 0.97 -13.76
C PRO A 115 45.88 0.00 -14.38
N GLY A 116 46.55 0.41 -15.47
CA GLY A 116 47.62 -0.38 -16.09
C GLY A 116 47.70 -0.39 -17.62
N SER A 117 46.69 0.10 -18.37
CA SER A 117 46.74 0.10 -19.84
C SER A 117 46.81 1.51 -20.42
N THR A 118 48.00 2.08 -20.54
CA THR A 118 48.24 3.24 -21.41
C THR A 118 48.39 2.76 -22.85
N SER A 119 47.30 2.66 -23.60
CA SER A 119 47.37 2.61 -25.06
C SER A 119 46.97 3.97 -25.62
N ALA A 120 47.97 4.64 -26.21
CA ALA A 120 47.89 5.96 -26.78
C ALA A 120 46.85 6.08 -27.92
N SER A 121 46.18 7.23 -27.92
CA SER A 121 45.60 7.98 -29.05
C SER A 121 45.47 7.28 -30.42
N ARG A 122 44.23 7.11 -30.91
CA ARG A 122 43.96 7.09 -32.35
C ARG A 122 42.86 8.10 -32.71
N LYS A 123 43.21 9.01 -33.62
CA LYS A 123 42.36 10.03 -34.27
C LYS A 123 41.31 9.37 -35.20
N PRO A 124 40.21 10.08 -35.55
CA PRO A 124 39.11 9.56 -36.35
C PRO A 124 39.26 9.84 -37.86
N ALA A 125 38.76 8.94 -38.72
CA ALA A 125 38.48 9.18 -40.15
C ALA A 125 37.51 8.06 -40.69
N PRO A 126 36.85 8.22 -41.86
CA PRO A 126 35.39 8.14 -41.95
C PRO A 126 34.83 7.00 -42.84
N SER A 127 33.49 6.94 -42.87
CA SER A 127 32.60 6.35 -43.89
C SER A 127 32.51 4.83 -44.05
N SER A 128 31.30 4.29 -43.80
CA SER A 128 30.42 3.60 -44.77
C SER A 128 29.50 2.56 -44.08
N LEU A 129 28.20 2.63 -44.39
CA LEU A 129 27.21 1.55 -44.23
C LEU A 129 27.49 0.48 -45.32
N PRO A 130 27.05 -0.81 -45.25
CA PRO A 130 25.72 -1.23 -44.75
C PRO A 130 25.60 -2.64 -44.10
N ALA A 131 24.34 -2.96 -43.76
CA ALA A 131 23.69 -4.29 -43.67
C ALA A 131 23.60 -5.04 -42.32
N LYS A 132 22.38 -5.00 -41.78
CA LYS A 132 21.59 -6.07 -41.12
C LYS A 132 22.34 -7.12 -40.28
N LYS A 133 22.13 -7.05 -38.96
CA LYS A 133 21.85 -8.23 -38.13
C LYS A 133 20.99 -7.85 -36.94
N GLU A 134 19.82 -8.46 -36.88
CA GLU A 134 18.86 -8.40 -35.78
C GLU A 134 19.53 -8.77 -34.45
N LYS A 135 19.32 -7.95 -33.43
CA LYS A 135 19.40 -8.39 -32.02
C LYS A 135 18.71 -7.38 -31.10
N ARG A 136 17.53 -7.80 -30.62
CA ARG A 136 16.86 -7.39 -29.38
C ARG A 136 16.85 -5.89 -29.07
N GLU A 137 15.70 -5.29 -29.36
CA GLU A 137 15.16 -4.15 -28.62
C GLU A 137 15.35 -4.42 -27.11
N LYS A 138 16.22 -3.63 -26.48
CA LYS A 138 16.12 -3.37 -25.04
C LYS A 138 15.46 -2.02 -24.93
N GLU A 139 14.18 -2.06 -24.56
CA GLU A 139 13.43 -0.95 -23.97
C GLU A 139 14.35 -0.15 -23.03
N THR A 140 14.73 1.04 -23.45
CA THR A 140 15.08 2.13 -22.55
C THR A 140 14.26 3.33 -22.94
N ASP A 141 12.95 3.13 -22.97
CA ASP A 141 11.98 4.17 -22.72
C ASP A 141 11.13 3.63 -21.57
N GLU A 142 11.74 3.50 -20.39
CA GLU A 142 10.98 3.25 -19.16
C GLU A 142 10.16 4.52 -18.92
N VAL A 143 9.03 4.63 -19.62
CA VAL A 143 7.88 5.38 -19.17
C VAL A 143 7.72 4.98 -17.71
N MET A 144 8.03 5.90 -16.81
CA MET A 144 7.95 5.65 -15.39
C MET A 144 6.46 5.44 -15.12
N ASP A 145 6.05 4.17 -15.13
CA ASP A 145 4.66 3.74 -15.05
C ASP A 145 4.11 4.17 -13.69
N PHE A 146 3.46 5.31 -13.68
CA PHE A 146 2.80 5.86 -12.52
C PHE A 146 1.30 5.79 -12.71
N TYR A 147 0.61 5.28 -11.70
CA TYR A 147 -0.84 5.47 -11.61
C TYR A 147 -1.16 6.82 -11.00
N SER A 148 -2.10 7.53 -11.60
CA SER A 148 -2.79 8.64 -10.95
C SER A 148 -3.56 8.13 -9.73
N GLY A 149 -3.65 8.94 -8.67
CA GLY A 149 -4.47 8.60 -7.52
C GLY A 149 -5.93 8.29 -7.88
N GLU A 150 -6.47 8.91 -8.92
CA GLU A 150 -7.81 8.61 -9.46
C GLU A 150 -7.88 7.24 -10.12
N GLU A 151 -6.86 6.86 -10.89
CA GLU A 151 -6.77 5.55 -11.54
C GLU A 151 -6.62 4.41 -10.52
N VAL A 152 -5.83 4.59 -9.47
CA VAL A 152 -5.73 3.58 -8.41
C VAL A 152 -7.08 3.41 -7.70
N MET A 153 -7.83 4.51 -7.50
CA MET A 153 -9.15 4.43 -6.89
C MET A 153 -10.14 3.65 -7.75
N THR A 154 -10.14 3.86 -9.07
CA THR A 154 -11.08 3.18 -9.98
C THR A 154 -10.70 1.72 -10.20
N LEU A 155 -9.42 1.43 -10.45
CA LEU A 155 -8.93 0.07 -10.71
C LEU A 155 -9.12 -0.85 -9.50
N TYR A 156 -8.70 -0.40 -8.32
CA TYR A 156 -8.73 -1.22 -7.10
C TYR A 156 -9.94 -0.94 -6.22
N LYS A 157 -10.85 -0.06 -6.65
CA LYS A 157 -12.07 0.34 -5.94
C LYS A 157 -11.80 0.78 -4.49
N VAL A 158 -10.74 1.57 -4.28
CA VAL A 158 -10.31 2.03 -2.95
C VAL A 158 -10.66 3.50 -2.69
N LYS A 159 -10.81 3.87 -1.41
CA LYS A 159 -11.00 5.27 -1.01
C LYS A 159 -9.68 6.04 -1.03
N LEU A 160 -9.71 7.31 -1.43
CA LEU A 160 -8.54 8.20 -1.46
C LEU A 160 -7.80 8.30 -0.13
N SER A 161 -8.53 8.48 0.97
CA SER A 161 -7.95 8.58 2.31
C SER A 161 -7.25 7.30 2.73
N TRP A 162 -7.85 6.14 2.40
CA TRP A 162 -7.24 4.84 2.65
C TRP A 162 -5.96 4.70 1.83
N LEU A 163 -6.02 4.97 0.52
CA LEU A 163 -4.87 4.92 -0.39
C LEU A 163 -3.69 5.75 0.14
N TYR A 164 -3.92 6.98 0.57
CA TYR A 164 -2.87 7.83 1.15
C TYR A 164 -2.26 7.24 2.42
N THR A 165 -3.09 6.79 3.36
CA THR A 165 -2.59 6.21 4.62
C THR A 165 -1.86 4.88 4.40
N THR A 166 -2.31 4.07 3.44
CA THR A 166 -1.71 2.79 3.06
C THR A 166 -0.38 3.00 2.35
N ALA A 167 -0.32 3.91 1.37
CA ALA A 167 0.92 4.26 0.69
C ALA A 167 2.00 4.75 1.66
N LYS A 168 1.62 5.56 2.66
CA LYS A 168 2.53 6.02 3.70
C LYS A 168 3.01 4.90 4.63
N ARG A 169 2.13 3.97 5.02
CA ARG A 169 2.49 2.82 5.88
C ARG A 169 3.43 1.85 5.17
N ASN A 170 3.16 1.57 3.90
CA ASN A 170 3.90 0.61 3.09
C ASN A 170 5.09 1.24 2.33
N ARG A 171 5.37 2.53 2.56
CA ARG A 171 6.47 3.27 1.93
C ARG A 171 6.43 3.22 0.39
N ILE A 172 5.22 3.24 -0.18
CA ILE A 172 5.03 3.31 -1.63
C ILE A 172 5.57 4.67 -2.12
N PRO A 173 6.45 4.70 -3.15
CA PRO A 173 6.91 5.95 -3.74
C PRO A 173 5.75 6.79 -4.28
N ILE A 174 5.71 8.07 -3.88
CA ILE A 174 4.69 9.04 -4.28
C ILE A 174 5.36 10.20 -5.00
N CYS A 175 4.89 10.52 -6.21
CA CYS A 175 5.29 11.70 -6.96
C CYS A 175 4.12 12.69 -6.97
N ARG A 176 4.40 13.98 -6.73
CA ARG A 176 3.36 15.02 -6.77
C ARG A 176 3.58 15.91 -7.99
N ILE A 177 2.69 15.82 -8.97
CA ILE A 177 2.75 16.60 -10.23
C ILE A 177 1.47 17.44 -10.30
N ALA A 178 1.60 18.76 -10.51
CA ALA A 178 0.47 19.70 -10.60
C ALA A 178 -0.55 19.59 -9.45
N GLY A 179 -0.08 19.29 -8.22
CA GLY A 179 -0.94 19.15 -7.05
C GLY A 179 -1.63 17.79 -6.89
N LYS A 180 -1.60 16.92 -7.91
CA LYS A 180 -2.09 15.53 -7.87
C LYS A 180 -1.00 14.56 -7.41
N ASN A 181 -1.41 13.46 -6.78
CA ASN A 181 -0.50 12.40 -6.32
C ASN A 181 -0.48 11.24 -7.33
N TYR A 182 0.71 10.80 -7.67
CA TYR A 182 1.02 9.70 -8.56
C TYR A 182 1.78 8.62 -7.78
N TYR A 183 1.46 7.36 -8.04
CA TYR A 183 1.98 6.19 -7.32
C TYR A 183 2.71 5.29 -8.30
N SER A 184 3.84 4.71 -7.89
CA SER A 184 4.54 3.74 -8.73
C SER A 184 3.68 2.49 -8.97
N LYS A 185 3.47 2.14 -10.25
CA LYS A 185 2.67 0.99 -10.68
C LYS A 185 3.19 -0.32 -10.08
N LYS A 186 4.50 -0.59 -10.18
CA LYS A 186 5.15 -1.79 -9.60
C LYS A 186 4.79 -1.99 -8.13
N HIS A 187 4.92 -0.94 -7.32
CA HIS A 187 4.63 -1.03 -5.88
C HIS A 187 3.14 -1.14 -5.56
N ILE A 188 2.27 -0.56 -6.39
CA ILE A 188 0.82 -0.71 -6.27
C ILE A 188 0.41 -2.13 -6.65
N ASP A 189 0.91 -2.63 -7.78
CA ASP A 189 0.67 -3.99 -8.27
C ASP A 189 1.22 -5.04 -7.31
N ASP A 190 2.40 -4.86 -6.72
CA ASP A 190 2.91 -5.77 -5.70
C ASP A 190 2.05 -5.76 -4.43
N PHE A 191 1.52 -4.58 -4.06
CA PHE A 191 0.71 -4.43 -2.86
C PHE A 191 -0.71 -5.02 -3.04
N PHE A 192 -1.30 -4.86 -4.22
CA PHE A 192 -2.64 -5.39 -4.53
C PHE A 192 -2.61 -6.80 -5.15
N GLY A 193 -1.55 -7.16 -5.86
CA GLY A 193 -1.38 -8.39 -6.64
C GLY A 193 -1.21 -9.66 -5.81
N VAL A 194 -1.05 -9.53 -4.48
CA VAL A 194 -1.16 -10.66 -3.54
C VAL A 194 -2.61 -11.18 -3.44
N SER A 195 -3.60 -10.52 -4.05
CA SER A 195 -4.99 -10.98 -4.07
C SER A 195 -5.29 -12.00 -5.16
N VAL A 196 -4.53 -13.10 -5.22
CA VAL A 196 -4.96 -14.29 -5.97
C VAL A 196 -6.08 -14.96 -5.15
N ASP A 197 -7.14 -15.42 -5.83
CA ASP A 197 -8.37 -16.07 -5.35
C ASP A 197 -9.58 -15.21 -4.93
N ILE A 198 -9.59 -13.89 -5.14
CA ILE A 198 -10.84 -13.09 -4.99
C ILE A 198 -11.77 -13.28 -6.21
N SER A 199 -11.19 -13.45 -7.40
CA SER A 199 -11.95 -13.54 -8.66
C SER A 199 -12.75 -14.83 -8.83
N ARG A 200 -12.45 -15.89 -8.08
CA ARG A 200 -13.19 -17.17 -8.12
C ARG A 200 -14.54 -17.10 -7.40
N ILE A 201 -14.73 -16.09 -6.55
CA ILE A 201 -15.94 -15.93 -5.75
C ILE A 201 -16.88 -14.98 -6.48
N THR A 202 -17.99 -15.52 -6.98
CA THR A 202 -19.02 -14.78 -7.71
C THR A 202 -19.92 -13.99 -6.77
N ASP A 203 -20.24 -14.57 -5.60
CA ASP A 203 -21.33 -14.08 -4.75
C ASP A 203 -20.79 -13.38 -3.50
N TRP A 204 -21.07 -12.08 -3.41
CA TRP A 204 -20.61 -11.20 -2.35
C TRP A 204 -21.79 -10.54 -1.64
N LEU A 205 -21.86 -10.64 -0.32
CA LEU A 205 -22.89 -10.04 0.52
C LEU A 205 -22.38 -8.82 1.28
N LEU A 206 -23.20 -7.78 1.35
CA LEU A 206 -22.95 -6.63 2.21
C LEU A 206 -23.16 -6.97 3.69
N THR A 207 -22.61 -6.16 4.59
CA THR A 207 -22.84 -6.31 6.04
C THR A 207 -24.33 -6.32 6.42
N LYS A 208 -25.16 -5.53 5.73
CA LYS A 208 -26.61 -5.43 6.01
C LYS A 208 -27.36 -6.64 5.48
N GLU A 209 -27.08 -7.05 4.25
CA GLU A 209 -27.67 -8.24 3.63
C GLU A 209 -27.31 -9.50 4.40
N ALA A 210 -26.06 -9.61 4.87
CA ALA A 210 -25.64 -10.72 5.72
C ALA A 210 -26.30 -10.70 7.11
N GLU A 211 -26.68 -9.52 7.62
CA GLU A 211 -27.45 -9.40 8.85
C GLU A 211 -28.89 -9.88 8.66
N GLU A 212 -29.53 -9.53 7.54
CA GLU A 212 -30.89 -9.96 7.20
C GLU A 212 -30.97 -11.47 6.91
N LEU A 213 -30.06 -12.00 6.09
CA LEU A 213 -30.08 -13.42 5.71
C LEU A 213 -29.71 -14.36 6.86
N PHE A 214 -28.70 -13.99 7.66
CA PHE A 214 -28.18 -14.88 8.71
C PHE A 214 -28.61 -14.46 10.13
N GLY A 215 -29.38 -13.39 10.29
CA GLY A 215 -29.79 -12.85 11.58
C GLY A 215 -28.60 -12.49 12.49
N MET A 216 -27.46 -12.08 11.91
CA MET A 216 -26.24 -11.80 12.66
C MET A 216 -25.98 -10.31 12.80
N LYS A 217 -25.74 -9.87 14.04
CA LYS A 217 -25.20 -8.53 14.28
C LYS A 217 -23.86 -8.35 13.55
N PRO A 218 -23.55 -7.16 13.00
CA PRO A 218 -22.32 -6.94 12.23
C PRO A 218 -21.02 -7.22 13.00
N SER A 219 -21.03 -7.05 14.33
CA SER A 219 -19.88 -7.39 15.19
C SER A 219 -19.63 -8.89 15.26
N ALA A 220 -20.69 -9.69 15.40
CA ALA A 220 -20.63 -11.15 15.42
C ALA A 220 -20.18 -11.69 14.06
N LEU A 221 -20.71 -11.13 12.96
CA LEU A 221 -20.30 -11.47 11.59
C LEU A 221 -18.79 -11.28 11.39
N ARG A 222 -18.23 -10.13 11.81
CA ARG A 222 -16.78 -9.88 11.70
C ARG A 222 -15.94 -10.90 12.49
N ALA A 223 -16.35 -11.22 13.71
CA ALA A 223 -15.65 -12.20 14.53
C ALA A 223 -15.73 -13.61 13.92
N TYR A 224 -16.88 -13.97 13.35
CA TYR A 224 -17.10 -15.26 12.69
C TYR A 224 -16.22 -15.42 11.45
N VAL A 225 -16.23 -14.41 10.57
CA VAL A 225 -15.40 -14.35 9.35
C VAL A 225 -13.91 -14.47 9.69
N TYR A 226 -13.45 -13.80 10.74
CA TYR A 226 -12.06 -13.88 11.17
C TYR A 226 -11.67 -15.29 11.67
N ARG A 227 -12.55 -15.93 12.45
CA ARG A 227 -12.31 -17.28 13.00
C ARG A 227 -12.27 -18.34 11.91
N HIS A 228 -13.17 -18.24 10.94
CA HIS A 228 -13.30 -19.23 9.86
C HIS A 228 -12.50 -18.86 8.60
N LYS A 229 -11.70 -17.78 8.64
CA LYS A 229 -10.86 -17.32 7.52
C LYS A 229 -11.65 -17.14 6.22
N ILE A 230 -12.89 -16.65 6.35
CA ILE A 230 -13.76 -16.42 5.19
C ILE A 230 -13.17 -15.28 4.35
N PRO A 231 -13.06 -15.43 3.02
CA PRO A 231 -12.59 -14.38 2.13
C PRO A 231 -13.44 -13.10 2.26
N THR A 232 -12.77 -11.96 2.37
CA THR A 232 -13.43 -10.65 2.44
C THR A 232 -12.89 -9.71 1.38
N LYS A 233 -13.78 -8.90 0.82
CA LYS A 233 -13.46 -7.87 -0.16
C LYS A 233 -13.86 -6.51 0.37
N ARG A 234 -13.01 -5.50 0.22
CA ARG A 234 -13.34 -4.13 0.59
C ARG A 234 -13.39 -3.26 -0.66
N GLU A 235 -14.59 -2.81 -1.00
CA GLU A 235 -14.79 -1.84 -2.10
C GLU A 235 -15.31 -0.53 -1.50
N TYR A 236 -14.64 0.58 -1.76
CA TYR A 236 -14.99 1.93 -1.30
C TYR A 236 -15.32 2.03 0.21
N GLY A 237 -14.62 1.24 1.02
CA GLY A 237 -14.83 1.19 2.48
C GLY A 237 -16.08 0.43 2.93
N ARG A 238 -16.84 -0.16 2.00
CA ARG A 238 -17.83 -1.20 2.30
C ARG A 238 -17.12 -2.55 2.32
N THR A 239 -17.52 -3.41 3.24
CA THR A 239 -16.93 -4.75 3.38
C THR A 239 -17.95 -5.76 2.89
N TYR A 240 -17.51 -6.60 1.96
CA TYR A 240 -18.26 -7.66 1.35
C TYR A 240 -17.70 -8.99 1.83
N TYR A 241 -18.60 -9.93 2.07
CA TYR A 241 -18.28 -11.29 2.52
C TYR A 241 -18.71 -12.28 1.46
N SER A 242 -17.95 -13.36 1.28
CA SER A 242 -18.37 -14.42 0.37
C SER A 242 -19.65 -15.09 0.88
N LYS A 243 -20.68 -15.13 0.03
CA LYS A 243 -21.96 -15.78 0.32
C LYS A 243 -21.78 -17.29 0.45
N SER A 244 -21.14 -17.92 -0.55
CA SER A 244 -20.93 -19.38 -0.59
C SER A 244 -20.26 -19.91 0.67
N HIS A 245 -19.19 -19.26 1.11
CA HIS A 245 -18.48 -19.67 2.33
C HIS A 245 -19.32 -19.47 3.61
N LEU A 246 -20.21 -18.47 3.63
CA LEU A 246 -21.12 -18.27 4.76
C LEU A 246 -22.24 -19.32 4.77
N ASP A 247 -22.79 -19.66 3.60
CA ASP A 247 -23.82 -20.68 3.42
C ASP A 247 -23.29 -22.08 3.74
N GLU A 248 -22.11 -22.45 3.24
CA GLU A 248 -21.47 -23.76 3.49
C GLU A 248 -21.22 -24.02 4.97
N LEU A 249 -20.75 -23.00 5.70
CA LEU A 249 -20.38 -23.13 7.11
C LEU A 249 -21.59 -23.12 8.04
N ARG A 250 -22.64 -22.39 7.69
CA ARG A 250 -23.82 -22.27 8.56
C ARG A 250 -24.90 -23.28 8.19
N ARG A 251 -25.01 -23.67 6.92
CA ARG A 251 -26.05 -24.59 6.41
C ARG A 251 -27.44 -24.19 6.91
N THR A 252 -27.82 -22.93 6.75
CA THR A 252 -29.13 -22.40 7.21
C THR A 252 -30.30 -23.22 6.66
N ASP A 253 -30.13 -23.86 5.52
CA ASP A 253 -31.12 -24.74 4.87
C ASP A 253 -31.54 -25.91 5.78
N LEU A 254 -30.62 -26.44 6.60
CA LEU A 254 -30.93 -27.53 7.55
C LEU A 254 -31.87 -27.10 8.67
N VAL A 255 -31.97 -25.81 8.99
CA VAL A 255 -32.87 -25.32 10.04
C VAL A 255 -34.34 -25.43 9.61
N ASN A 256 -34.59 -25.40 8.30
CA ASN A 256 -35.94 -25.48 7.73
C ASN A 256 -36.28 -26.89 7.21
N ASP A 257 -35.36 -27.85 7.32
CA ASP A 257 -35.56 -29.22 6.87
C ASP A 257 -36.44 -29.99 7.87
N GLU A 258 -37.55 -30.57 7.39
CA GLU A 258 -38.54 -31.30 8.20
C GLU A 258 -37.96 -32.53 8.92
N ARG A 259 -36.77 -32.98 8.49
CA ARG A 259 -36.05 -34.10 9.09
C ARG A 259 -35.41 -33.77 10.43
N TYR A 260 -35.31 -32.49 10.79
CA TYR A 260 -34.69 -32.06 12.03
C TYR A 260 -35.66 -31.30 12.92
N TYR A 261 -35.56 -31.55 14.22
CA TYR A 261 -36.21 -30.75 15.24
C TYR A 261 -35.23 -29.82 15.93
N THR A 262 -35.67 -28.58 16.14
CA THR A 262 -35.02 -27.64 17.04
C THR A 262 -35.40 -27.95 18.50
N VAL A 263 -34.52 -27.61 19.44
CA VAL A 263 -34.79 -27.77 20.88
C VAL A 263 -36.06 -27.01 21.31
N GLU A 264 -36.37 -25.88 20.66
CA GLU A 264 -37.58 -25.09 20.90
C GLU A 264 -38.85 -25.85 20.47
N GLN A 265 -38.84 -26.47 19.28
CA GLN A 265 -39.93 -27.32 18.81
C GLN A 265 -40.16 -28.52 19.72
N ILE A 266 -39.09 -29.19 20.18
CA ILE A 266 -39.20 -30.35 21.10
C ILE A 266 -39.81 -29.92 22.44
N LYS A 267 -39.43 -28.76 22.96
CA LYS A 267 -40.03 -28.18 24.16
C LYS A 267 -41.53 -27.95 23.97
N GLN A 268 -41.96 -27.50 22.79
CA GLN A 268 -43.37 -27.23 22.52
C GLN A 268 -44.20 -28.50 22.28
N ILE A 269 -43.62 -29.50 21.61
CA ILE A 269 -44.29 -30.78 21.30
C ILE A 269 -44.39 -31.67 22.56
N TYR A 270 -43.28 -31.82 23.30
CA TYR A 270 -43.19 -32.78 24.40
C TYR A 270 -43.25 -32.14 25.79
N GLY A 271 -43.38 -30.81 25.89
CA GLY A 271 -43.46 -30.10 27.18
C GLY A 271 -42.18 -30.18 28.04
N LEU A 272 -41.05 -30.55 27.46
CA LEU A 272 -39.80 -30.77 28.20
C LEU A 272 -38.99 -29.48 28.40
N SER A 273 -38.29 -29.36 29.54
CA SER A 273 -37.33 -28.29 29.76
C SER A 273 -36.10 -28.44 28.85
N SER A 274 -35.46 -27.34 28.47
CA SER A 274 -34.24 -27.36 27.64
C SER A 274 -33.09 -28.13 28.29
N ALA A 275 -32.99 -28.09 29.62
CA ALA A 275 -32.01 -28.86 30.40
C ALA A 275 -32.28 -30.37 30.30
N ASN A 276 -33.54 -30.79 30.38
CA ASN A 276 -33.93 -32.20 30.24
C ASN A 276 -33.64 -32.69 28.83
N ILE A 277 -33.95 -31.90 27.80
CA ILE A 277 -33.63 -32.25 26.40
C ILE A 277 -32.12 -32.42 26.23
N CYS A 278 -31.31 -31.51 26.77
CA CYS A 278 -29.85 -31.62 26.70
C CYS A 278 -29.32 -32.89 27.40
N HIS A 279 -29.90 -33.26 28.53
CA HIS A 279 -29.55 -34.49 29.24
C HIS A 279 -29.90 -35.74 28.44
N ILE A 280 -31.11 -35.80 27.87
CA ILE A 280 -31.56 -36.94 27.04
C ILE A 280 -30.66 -37.12 25.82
N VAL A 281 -30.33 -36.04 25.12
CA VAL A 281 -29.41 -36.06 23.98
C VAL A 281 -28.05 -36.63 24.38
N LYS A 282 -27.56 -36.29 25.58
CA LYS A 282 -26.28 -36.79 26.11
C LYS A 282 -26.33 -38.28 26.45
N VAL A 283 -27.38 -38.74 27.12
CA VAL A 283 -27.51 -40.12 27.62
C VAL A 283 -27.83 -41.10 26.49
N LYS A 284 -28.70 -40.69 25.56
CA LYS A 284 -29.17 -41.53 24.45
C LYS A 284 -28.32 -41.37 23.18
N HIS A 285 -27.21 -40.63 23.26
CA HIS A 285 -26.27 -40.40 22.16
C HIS A 285 -26.95 -39.95 20.85
N ILE A 286 -27.91 -39.02 20.95
CA ILE A 286 -28.59 -38.47 19.77
C ILE A 286 -27.62 -37.57 19.02
N GLU A 287 -27.52 -37.76 17.70
CA GLU A 287 -26.70 -36.90 16.84
C GLU A 287 -27.24 -35.47 16.86
N LYS A 288 -26.34 -34.51 17.09
CA LYS A 288 -26.68 -33.09 17.10
C LYS A 288 -25.84 -32.33 16.08
N ILE A 289 -26.53 -31.57 15.23
CA ILE A 289 -25.90 -30.65 14.29
C ILE A 289 -26.05 -29.25 14.84
N LYS A 290 -24.92 -28.55 15.03
CA LYS A 290 -24.94 -27.17 15.53
C LYS A 290 -25.00 -26.20 14.37
N VAL A 291 -26.12 -25.49 14.24
CA VAL A 291 -26.31 -24.42 13.25
C VAL A 291 -26.45 -23.09 13.98
N GLY A 292 -25.35 -22.34 14.05
CA GLY A 292 -25.28 -21.08 14.79
C GLY A 292 -25.49 -21.28 16.30
N VAL A 293 -26.57 -20.70 16.83
CA VAL A 293 -26.96 -20.81 18.25
C VAL A 293 -27.89 -22.01 18.47
N LYS A 294 -28.52 -22.53 17.42
CA LYS A 294 -29.50 -23.61 17.50
C LYS A 294 -28.82 -24.97 17.38
N ASN A 295 -29.29 -25.94 18.16
CA ASN A 295 -28.96 -27.34 17.99
C ASN A 295 -30.13 -28.02 17.28
N LEU A 296 -29.83 -28.67 16.16
CA LEU A 296 -30.76 -29.50 15.40
C LEU A 296 -30.53 -30.95 15.78
N LEU A 297 -31.62 -31.66 16.02
CA LEU A 297 -31.65 -33.08 16.38
C LEU A 297 -32.44 -33.84 15.32
N LEU A 298 -31.98 -35.02 14.95
CA LEU A 298 -32.68 -35.83 13.94
C LEU A 298 -34.06 -36.23 14.48
N ARG A 299 -35.11 -35.92 13.73
CA ARG A 299 -36.50 -36.16 14.12
C ARG A 299 -36.76 -37.62 14.47
N SER A 300 -36.30 -38.54 13.64
CA SER A 300 -36.47 -40.00 13.85
C SER A 300 -35.83 -40.49 15.15
N ASP A 301 -34.69 -39.94 15.55
CA ASP A 301 -34.02 -40.31 16.80
C ASP A 301 -34.74 -39.74 18.01
N VAL A 302 -35.23 -38.50 17.91
CA VAL A 302 -36.01 -37.87 18.99
C VAL A 302 -37.32 -38.62 19.20
N GLU A 303 -38.06 -38.92 18.15
CA GLU A 303 -39.32 -39.66 18.23
C GLU A 303 -39.12 -41.06 18.82
N ARG A 304 -38.06 -41.79 18.40
CA ARG A 304 -37.71 -43.10 18.96
C ARG A 304 -37.42 -43.02 20.46
N VAL A 305 -36.59 -42.07 20.89
CA VAL A 305 -36.22 -41.91 22.31
C VAL A 305 -37.41 -41.48 23.17
N MET A 306 -38.31 -40.65 22.64
CA MET A 306 -39.53 -40.26 23.36
C MET A 306 -40.54 -41.42 23.45
N ALA A 307 -40.65 -42.26 22.41
CA ALA A 307 -41.49 -43.45 22.44
C ALA A 307 -40.99 -44.50 23.46
N GLU A 308 -39.68 -44.69 23.58
CA GLU A 308 -39.07 -45.56 24.61
C GLU A 308 -39.36 -45.09 26.04
N ARG A 309 -39.59 -43.78 26.24
CA ARG A 309 -39.84 -43.20 27.56
C ARG A 309 -41.30 -43.31 28.01
N ASN A 310 -42.22 -43.45 27.06
CA ASN A 310 -43.66 -43.60 27.32
C ASN A 310 -44.09 -45.07 27.49
N LYS A 311 -43.16 -46.02 27.30
CA LYS A 311 -43.32 -47.43 27.69
C LYS A 311 -42.82 -47.64 29.11
#